data_AF-A0A7Y6QCM2-F1
#
_entry.id   AF-A0A7Y6QCM2-F1
#
_cell.length_a   1.000
_cell.length_b   1.000
_cell.length_c   1.000
_cell.angle_alpha   90.00
_cell.angle_beta   90.00
_cell.angle_gamma   90.00
#
_symmetry.space_group_name_H-M   'P 1'
#
loop_
_entity.id
_entity.type
_entity.pdbx_description
1 polymer ?
#
loop_
_entity_poly.entity_id
_entity_poly.type
_entity_poly.pdbx_seq_one_letter_code
_entity_poly.pdbx_strand_id
1 'polypeptide(L)' 'MARSAQENRPTVQRDVVYGWSNIYDLTEFIRAYDLPPLEARPLFQQYGPSRQALDAAMKARKSCG' A
#
# COMPACT_ATOMS: atom_id res chain seq x y z
N MET A 1 -32.47 4.28 32.16
CA MET A 1 -32.18 2.99 31.48
C MET A 1 -32.25 3.31 29.98
N ALA A 2 -31.31 3.04 29.08
CA ALA A 2 -30.09 2.25 29.08
C ALA A 2 -29.10 2.84 28.05
N ARG A 3 -27.88 2.28 28.07
CA ARG A 3 -26.64 2.68 27.41
C ARG A 3 -26.59 2.44 25.89
N SER A 4 -25.75 3.25 25.23
CA SER A 4 -24.80 2.89 24.16
C SER A 4 -25.29 2.17 22.90
N ALA A 5 -25.11 2.83 21.76
CA ALA A 5 -24.71 2.15 20.53
C ALA A 5 -23.64 3.00 19.84
N GLN A 6 -22.40 2.70 20.23
CA GLN A 6 -21.18 3.07 19.56
C GLN A 6 -21.34 2.86 18.04
N GLU A 7 -21.36 3.94 17.27
CA GLU A 7 -21.16 3.90 15.81
C GLU A 7 -19.70 3.51 15.57
N ASN A 8 -19.38 2.25 15.89
CA ASN A 8 -18.19 1.59 15.41
C ASN A 8 -18.50 1.28 13.96
N ARG A 9 -18.27 2.25 13.06
CA ARG A 9 -18.14 1.93 11.63
C ARG A 9 -17.10 0.83 11.56
N PRO A 10 -17.46 -0.40 11.16
CA PRO A 10 -16.43 -1.31 10.71
C PRO A 10 -15.93 -0.65 9.43
N THR A 11 -14.78 0.02 9.51
CA THR A 11 -13.95 0.23 8.34
C THR A 11 -13.92 -1.13 7.68
N VAL A 12 -14.52 -1.24 6.51
CA VAL A 12 -14.55 -2.47 5.71
C VAL A 12 -13.09 -2.83 5.56
N GLN A 13 -12.62 -3.73 6.43
CA GLN A 13 -11.37 -4.44 6.27
C GLN A 13 -11.66 -5.31 5.07
N ARG A 14 -11.52 -4.70 3.89
CA ARG A 14 -11.45 -5.42 2.62
C ARG A 14 -10.33 -6.40 2.90
N ASP A 15 -10.72 -7.67 2.99
CA ASP A 15 -9.81 -8.78 3.11
C ASP A 15 -8.99 -8.74 1.82
N VAL A 16 -7.94 -7.91 1.82
CA VAL A 16 -7.03 -7.78 0.69
C VAL A 16 -6.29 -9.11 0.70
N VAL A 17 -6.79 -10.06 -0.07
CA VAL A 17 -6.14 -11.35 -0.28
C VAL A 17 -4.74 -11.04 -0.79
N TYR A 18 -3.77 -11.19 0.12
CA TYR A 18 -2.36 -10.96 -0.13
C TYR A 18 -1.92 -11.84 -1.30
N GLY A 19 -1.58 -11.23 -2.43
CA GLY A 19 -1.08 -11.93 -3.62
C GLY A 19 -2.03 -12.02 -4.82
N TRP A 20 -3.33 -11.73 -4.68
CA TRP A 20 -4.25 -11.61 -5.84
C TRP A 20 -4.53 -10.17 -6.27
N SER A 21 -4.18 -9.21 -5.44
CA SER A 21 -4.33 -7.80 -5.79
C SER A 21 -3.21 -7.35 -6.73
N ASN A 22 -3.58 -6.84 -7.90
CA ASN A 22 -2.66 -6.16 -8.83
C ASN A 22 -2.28 -4.74 -8.34
N ILE A 23 -2.51 -4.48 -7.06
CA ILE A 23 -2.21 -3.23 -6.40
C ILE A 23 -1.41 -3.51 -5.13
N TYR A 24 -0.40 -2.70 -4.87
CA TYR A 24 0.21 -2.62 -3.55
C TYR A 24 -0.59 -1.64 -2.68
N ASP A 25 -0.77 -1.98 -1.41
CA ASP A 25 -0.98 -0.95 -0.39
C ASP A 25 0.36 -0.23 -0.12
N LEU A 26 0.32 1.00 0.40
CA LEU A 26 1.54 1.73 0.75
C LEU A 26 2.40 0.95 1.74
N THR A 27 1.76 0.29 2.72
CA THR A 27 2.44 -0.55 3.72
C THR A 27 3.10 -1.75 3.07
N GLU A 28 2.41 -2.39 2.12
CA GLU A 28 2.94 -3.54 1.38
C GLU A 28 4.09 -3.15 0.46
N PHE A 29 4.00 -2.00 -0.21
CA PHE A 29 5.08 -1.47 -1.03
C PHE A 29 6.34 -1.19 -0.19
N ILE A 30 6.17 -0.57 0.98
CA ILE A 30 7.27 -0.32 1.93
C ILE A 30 7.95 -1.64 2.32
N ARG A 31 7.17 -2.65 2.68
CA ARG A 31 7.69 -3.96 3.12
C ARG A 31 8.32 -4.76 1.96
N ALA A 32 7.77 -4.66 0.75
CA ALA A 32 8.24 -5.41 -0.41
C ALA A 32 9.62 -4.96 -0.89
N TYR A 33 9.96 -3.68 -0.74
CA TYR A 33 11.23 -3.12 -1.20
C TYR A 33 12.14 -2.59 -0.09
N ASP A 34 11.75 -2.81 1.18
CA ASP A 34 12.45 -2.32 2.38
C ASP A 34 12.73 -0.81 2.31
N LEU A 35 11.73 -0.05 1.89
CA LEU A 35 11.86 1.39 1.67
C LEU A 35 11.47 2.20 2.91
N PRO A 36 12.20 3.29 3.24
CA PRO A 36 11.73 4.21 4.26
C PRO A 36 10.41 4.87 3.82
N PRO A 37 9.44 5.10 4.72
CA PRO A 37 8.14 5.69 4.38
C PRO A 37 8.23 7.04 3.66
N LEU A 38 9.27 7.83 3.94
CA LEU A 38 9.55 9.12 3.31
C LEU A 38 9.88 8.98 1.82
N GLU A 39 10.50 7.88 1.41
CA GLU A 39 10.78 7.59 -0.01
C GLU A 39 9.64 6.84 -0.69
N ALA A 40 8.96 5.97 0.05
CA ALA A 40 7.85 5.19 -0.50
C ALA A 40 6.64 6.08 -0.85
N ARG A 41 6.32 7.07 -0.01
CA ARG A 41 5.20 8.01 -0.23
C ARG A 41 5.23 8.72 -1.59
N PRO A 42 6.31 9.43 -1.99
CA PRO A 42 6.34 10.11 -3.27
C PRO A 42 6.26 9.14 -4.45
N LEU A 43 6.91 7.96 -4.37
CA LEU A 43 6.79 6.92 -5.40
C LEU A 43 5.35 6.44 -5.53
N PHE A 44 4.68 6.18 -4.41
CA PHE A 44 3.30 5.73 -4.39
C PHE A 44 2.33 6.80 -4.89
N GLN A 45 2.58 8.08 -4.63
CA GLN A 45 1.80 9.18 -5.20
C GLN A 45 2.03 9.36 -6.70
N GLN A 46 3.26 9.14 -7.17
CA GLN A 46 3.63 9.32 -8.58
C GLN A 46 3.12 8.19 -9.48
N TYR A 47 3.26 6.93 -9.04
CA TYR A 47 2.89 5.75 -9.82
C TYR A 47 1.51 5.19 -9.46
N GLY A 48 0.94 5.62 -8.33
CA GLY A 48 -0.29 5.09 -7.78
C GLY A 48 -0.11 3.70 -7.15
N PRO A 49 -1.21 3.07 -6.73
CA PRO A 49 -1.16 1.78 -6.05
C PRO A 49 -0.87 0.60 -7.01
N SER A 50 -0.65 0.83 -8.31
CA SER A 50 -0.46 -0.25 -9.28
C SER A 50 0.83 -1.02 -9.03
N ARG A 51 0.71 -2.33 -8.82
CA ARG A 51 1.85 -3.23 -8.56
C ARG A 51 2.86 -3.19 -9.70
N GLN A 52 2.38 -3.30 -10.94
CA GLN A 52 3.22 -3.26 -12.14
C GLN A 52 4.01 -1.95 -12.27
N ALA A 53 3.37 -0.81 -12.02
CA ALA A 53 4.03 0.49 -12.15
C ALA A 53 5.11 0.68 -11.07
N LEU A 54 4.81 0.29 -9.83
CA LEU A 54 5.74 0.34 -8.70
C LEU A 54 6.91 -0.64 -8.90
N ASP A 55 6.65 -1.86 -9.38
CA ASP A 55 7.68 -2.84 -9.74
C ASP A 55 8.61 -2.32 -10.83
N ALA A 56 8.05 -1.72 -11.89
CA ALA A 56 8.83 -1.14 -12.98
C ALA A 56 9.70 0.04 -12.49
N ALA A 57 9.14 0.92 -11.67
CA ALA A 57 9.87 2.04 -11.07
C ALA A 57 11.02 1.56 -10.19
N MET A 58 10.79 0.54 -9.35
CA MET A 58 11.82 -0.01 -8.48
C MET A 58 12.90 -0.76 -9.26
N LYS A 59 12.55 -1.47 -10.34
CA LYS A 59 13.53 -2.06 -11.26
C LYS A 59 14.39 -0.99 -11.93
N ALA A 60 13.77 0.07 -12.45
CA ALA A 60 14.50 1.18 -13.06
C ALA A 60 15.46 1.84 -12.05
N ARG A 61 15.03 2.02 -10.80
CA ARG A 61 15.86 2.56 -9.71
C ARG A 61 17.05 1.67 -9.38
N LYS A 62 16.86 0.34 -9.30
CA LYS A 62 17.94 -0.63 -9.03
C LYS A 62 18.91 -0.79 -10.20
N SER A 63 18.46 -0.55 -11.43
CA SER A 63 19.29 -0.68 -12.64
C SER A 63 20.25 0.50 -12.89
N CYS A 64 20.13 1.60 -12.13
CA CYS A 64 20.96 2.80 -12.30
C CYS A 64 22.07 2.91 -11.24
N GLY A 65 22.43 1.79 -10.59
CA GLY A 65 23.52 1.68 -9.62
C GLY A 65 24.66 0.83 -10.13
#